data_AF-A0A9J5WGG9-F1
#
_entry.id   AF-A0A9J5WGG9-F1
#
_cell.length_a   1.000
_cell.length_b   1.000
_cell.length_c   1.000
_cell.angle_alpha   90.00
_cell.angle_beta   90.00
_cell.angle_gamma   90.00
#
_symmetry.space_group_name_H-M   'P 1'
#
loop_
_entity.id
_entity.type
_entity.pdbx_description
1 polymer ?
#
loop_
_entity_poly.entity_id
_entity_poly.type
_entity_poly.pdbx_seq_one_letter_code
_entity_poly.pdbx_strand_id
1 'polypeptide(L)'
;MQGSFLDEYNRLEAYAKEIRMTNPEEAAKDLVKFPPQKWCRTYFDIVCKNQMVDNNFTESFNSWILVPRGKPILKMLEEIRVKIMNSKIANLCKLEFNGDLGFEVYEGEDRHIVNIVEKKCSCMSWQLTSIPCPHAIKALRYKNIEPRDEISWWYTKETYLKPYGAKLLPMRGEQF
;
A
#
# COMPACT_ATOMS: atom_id res chain seq x y z
N MET A 1 -25.76 15.97 -8.69
CA MET A 1 -24.31 15.94 -8.43
C MET A 1 -23.92 17.15 -7.57
N GLN A 2 -24.41 17.21 -6.32
CA GLN A 2 -24.17 18.30 -5.36
C GLN A 2 -23.74 17.79 -3.97
N GLY A 3 -23.54 16.47 -3.81
CA GLY A 3 -23.27 15.83 -2.52
C GLY A 3 -21.80 15.66 -2.15
N SER A 4 -20.85 15.88 -3.09
CA SER A 4 -19.42 15.66 -2.83
C SER A 4 -18.76 16.83 -2.08
N PHE A 5 -19.12 18.07 -2.42
CA PHE A 5 -18.53 19.26 -1.80
C PHE A 5 -18.98 19.49 -0.36
N LEU A 6 -20.24 19.13 -0.04
CA LEU A 6 -20.77 19.26 1.31
C LEU A 6 -20.14 18.22 2.26
N ASP A 7 -19.89 17.01 1.76
CA ASP A 7 -19.26 15.92 2.52
C ASP A 7 -17.78 16.22 2.83
N GLU A 8 -17.05 16.80 1.89
CA GLU A 8 -15.66 17.23 2.11
C GLU A 8 -15.55 18.42 3.09
N TYR A 9 -16.45 19.41 3.00
CA TYR A 9 -16.51 20.51 3.95
C TYR A 9 -16.86 20.04 5.36
N ASN A 10 -17.82 19.12 5.48
CA ASN A 10 -18.22 18.54 6.76
C ASN A 10 -17.10 17.69 7.39
N ARG A 11 -16.28 16.99 6.58
CA ARG A 11 -15.08 16.29 7.05
C ARG A 11 -13.99 17.24 7.50
N LEU A 12 -13.79 18.36 6.81
CA LEU A 12 -12.86 19.42 7.20
C LEU A 12 -13.23 20.02 8.57
N GLU A 13 -14.51 20.35 8.77
CA GLU A 13 -15.03 20.83 10.06
C GLU A 13 -14.91 19.77 11.15
N ALA A 14 -15.24 18.51 10.86
CA ALA A 14 -15.09 17.40 11.82
C ALA A 14 -13.63 17.21 12.24
N TYR A 15 -12.69 17.22 11.30
CA TYR A 15 -11.26 17.07 11.57
C TYR A 15 -10.68 18.27 12.31
N ALA A 16 -11.08 19.50 11.94
CA ALA A 16 -10.70 20.71 12.66
C ALA A 16 -11.25 20.71 14.10
N LYS A 17 -12.45 20.15 14.31
CA LYS A 17 -13.06 20.00 15.64
C LYS A 17 -12.36 18.93 16.47
N GLU A 18 -11.98 17.80 15.86
CA GLU A 18 -11.16 16.78 16.51
C GLU A 18 -9.83 17.36 16.97
N ILE A 19 -9.08 18.06 16.11
CA ILE A 19 -7.80 18.69 16.47
C ILE A 19 -7.96 19.67 17.66
N ARG A 20 -9.06 20.43 17.70
CA ARG A 20 -9.38 21.32 18.84
C ARG A 20 -9.67 20.56 20.13
N MET A 21 -10.20 19.33 20.05
CA MET A 21 -10.47 18.48 21.21
C MET A 21 -9.21 17.75 21.70
N THR A 22 -8.33 17.31 20.80
CA THR A 22 -7.12 16.55 21.18
C THR A 22 -5.98 17.43 21.67
N ASN A 23 -5.89 18.70 21.23
CA ASN A 23 -4.87 19.63 21.71
C ASN A 23 -5.43 21.07 21.80
N PRO A 24 -6.11 21.43 22.90
CA PRO A 24 -6.80 22.71 23.02
C PRO A 24 -5.88 23.94 23.16
N GLU A 25 -4.57 23.75 23.35
CA GLU A 25 -3.61 24.84 23.52
C GLU A 25 -2.67 24.99 22.30
N GLU A 26 -2.63 26.20 21.76
CA GLU A 26 -1.76 26.72 20.69
C GLU A 26 -1.79 26.03 19.30
N ALA A 27 -1.59 24.72 19.22
CA ALA A 27 -1.34 24.02 17.94
C ALA A 27 -2.51 24.09 16.96
N ALA A 28 -3.75 23.94 17.44
CA ALA A 28 -4.94 24.06 16.61
C ALA A 28 -5.13 25.49 16.08
N LYS A 29 -4.81 26.50 16.91
CA LYS A 29 -4.88 27.91 16.51
C LYS A 29 -3.82 28.24 15.46
N ASP A 30 -2.61 27.68 15.61
CA ASP A 30 -1.53 27.86 14.65
C ASP A 30 -1.81 27.17 13.31
N LEU A 31 -2.40 25.98 13.31
CA LEU A 31 -2.71 25.25 12.08
C LEU A 31 -3.75 25.98 11.21
N VAL A 32 -4.78 26.57 11.84
CA VAL A 32 -5.84 27.32 11.15
C VAL A 32 -5.33 28.65 10.55
N LYS A 33 -4.17 29.17 11.00
CA LYS A 33 -3.54 30.34 10.35
C LYS A 33 -3.08 30.05 8.92
N PHE A 34 -2.81 28.78 8.59
CA PHE A 34 -2.36 28.38 7.26
C PHE A 34 -3.56 27.97 6.37
N PRO A 35 -3.52 28.29 5.07
CA PRO A 35 -4.57 27.86 4.14
C PRO A 35 -4.73 26.33 4.14
N PRO A 36 -5.97 25.80 4.22
CA PRO A 36 -6.24 24.35 4.25
C PRO A 36 -5.62 23.57 3.10
N GLN A 37 -5.39 24.21 1.95
CA GLN A 37 -4.75 23.60 0.79
C GLN A 37 -3.32 23.12 1.08
N LYS A 38 -2.65 23.66 2.11
CA LYS A 38 -1.27 23.32 2.46
C LYS A 38 -1.14 22.13 3.42
N TRP A 39 -2.18 21.81 4.16
CA TRP A 39 -2.14 20.80 5.23
C TRP A 39 -3.31 19.81 5.19
N CYS A 40 -4.38 20.11 4.44
CA CYS A 40 -5.49 19.21 4.27
C CYS A 40 -5.33 18.36 3.01
N ARG A 41 -5.34 17.05 3.26
CA ARG A 41 -5.19 15.98 2.28
C ARG A 41 -6.23 16.01 1.15
N THR A 42 -7.42 16.59 1.36
CA THR A 42 -8.46 16.70 0.32
C THR A 42 -8.03 17.59 -0.86
N TYR A 43 -7.03 18.46 -0.67
CA TYR A 43 -6.51 19.34 -1.72
C TYR A 43 -5.21 18.83 -2.36
N PHE A 44 -4.66 17.68 -1.94
CA PHE A 44 -3.41 17.14 -2.47
C PHE A 44 -3.64 16.41 -3.79
N ASP A 45 -2.64 16.48 -4.69
CA ASP A 45 -2.69 15.83 -6.00
C ASP A 45 -2.83 14.29 -5.86
N ILE A 46 -3.82 13.74 -6.57
CA ILE A 46 -4.11 12.31 -6.68
C ILE A 46 -2.99 11.50 -7.35
N VAL A 47 -2.02 12.16 -8.01
CA VAL A 47 -0.83 11.49 -8.58
C VAL A 47 0.14 11.03 -7.49
N CYS A 48 0.26 11.76 -6.38
CA CYS A 48 1.14 11.40 -5.26
C CYS A 48 0.46 10.40 -4.33
N LYS A 49 0.82 9.12 -4.48
CA LYS A 49 0.21 7.99 -3.73
C LYS A 49 0.76 7.77 -2.31
N ASN A 50 1.63 8.64 -1.78
CA ASN A 50 2.17 8.47 -0.43
C ASN A 50 1.38 9.27 0.61
N GLN A 51 0.93 8.61 1.68
CA GLN A 51 0.16 9.20 2.78
C GLN A 51 1.03 9.93 3.81
N MET A 52 2.32 9.63 3.88
CA MET A 52 3.28 10.19 4.84
C MET A 52 4.24 11.16 4.13
N VAL A 53 4.36 12.36 4.69
CA VAL A 53 5.31 13.42 4.28
C VAL A 53 6.53 13.50 5.22
N ASP A 54 6.59 12.61 6.20
CA ASP A 54 7.61 12.46 7.21
C ASP A 54 8.59 11.31 6.86
N ASN A 55 9.86 11.48 7.24
CA ASN A 55 10.95 10.50 7.06
C ASN A 55 10.65 9.15 7.70
N ASN A 56 9.69 9.08 8.63
CA ASN A 56 9.30 7.88 9.34
C ASN A 56 8.92 6.73 8.40
N PHE A 57 8.27 7.00 7.25
CA PHE A 57 8.00 5.96 6.27
C PHE A 57 9.29 5.36 5.70
N THR A 58 10.24 6.22 5.32
CA THR A 58 11.53 5.81 4.77
C THR A 58 12.37 5.07 5.81
N GLU A 59 12.37 5.51 7.06
CA GLU A 59 13.06 4.86 8.17
C GLU A 59 12.46 3.49 8.49
N SER A 60 11.14 3.41 8.58
CA SER A 60 10.39 2.17 8.78
C SER A 60 10.63 1.18 7.64
N PHE A 61 10.60 1.66 6.39
CA PHE A 61 10.90 0.83 5.22
C PHE A 61 12.34 0.32 5.25
N ASN A 62 13.32 1.20 5.52
CA ASN A 62 14.73 0.84 5.60
C ASN A 62 15.01 -0.20 6.69
N SER A 63 14.36 -0.07 7.85
CA SER A 63 14.40 -1.07 8.91
C SER A 63 13.76 -2.39 8.46
N TRP A 64 12.61 -2.32 7.79
CA TRP A 64 11.89 -3.48 7.29
C TRP A 64 12.67 -4.26 6.20
N ILE A 65 13.44 -3.59 5.35
CA ILE A 65 14.32 -4.23 4.34
C ILE A 65 15.77 -4.45 4.79
N LEU A 66 16.10 -4.18 6.06
CA LEU A 66 17.47 -4.20 6.59
C LEU A 66 18.22 -5.52 6.34
N VAL A 67 17.55 -6.66 6.55
CA VAL A 67 18.14 -7.99 6.33
C VAL A 67 18.14 -8.38 4.85
N PRO A 68 17.02 -8.24 4.09
CA PRO A 68 17.01 -8.53 2.66
C PRO A 68 18.05 -7.74 1.85
N ARG A 69 18.31 -6.46 2.17
CA ARG A 69 19.18 -5.58 1.37
C ARG A 69 20.64 -6.01 1.31
N GLY A 70 21.09 -6.82 2.27
CA GLY A 70 22.47 -7.35 2.31
C GLY A 70 22.67 -8.59 1.43
N LYS A 71 21.63 -9.07 0.74
CA LYS A 71 21.65 -10.33 -0.02
C LYS A 71 21.81 -10.05 -1.52
N PRO A 72 22.27 -11.02 -2.32
CA PRO A 72 22.28 -10.90 -3.77
C PRO A 72 20.91 -10.49 -4.30
N ILE A 73 20.87 -9.67 -5.36
CA ILE A 73 19.67 -9.00 -5.83
C ILE A 73 18.45 -9.92 -6.01
N LEU A 74 18.65 -11.12 -6.57
CA LEU A 74 17.58 -12.11 -6.74
C LEU A 74 17.04 -12.60 -5.39
N LYS A 75 17.91 -12.82 -4.41
CA LYS A 75 17.52 -13.27 -3.08
C LYS A 75 16.86 -12.15 -2.27
N MET A 76 17.36 -10.92 -2.40
CA MET A 76 16.76 -9.73 -1.82
C MET A 76 15.32 -9.54 -2.30
N LEU A 77 15.11 -9.55 -3.62
CA LEU A 77 13.78 -9.37 -4.24
C LEU A 77 12.81 -10.47 -3.81
N GLU A 78 13.27 -11.73 -3.77
CA GLU A 78 12.45 -12.85 -3.32
C GLU A 78 12.03 -12.72 -1.85
N GLU A 79 12.94 -12.26 -0.98
CA GLU A 79 12.59 -12.04 0.44
C GLU A 79 11.64 -10.87 0.64
N ILE A 80 11.82 -9.78 -0.11
CA ILE A 80 10.87 -8.66 -0.09
C ILE A 80 9.50 -9.14 -0.55
N ARG A 81 9.41 -9.91 -1.64
CA ARG A 81 8.14 -10.49 -2.12
C ARG A 81 7.46 -11.34 -1.06
N VAL A 82 8.20 -12.25 -0.41
CA VAL A 82 7.68 -13.09 0.69
C VAL A 82 7.20 -12.25 1.87
N LYS A 83 7.92 -11.17 2.21
CA LYS A 83 7.51 -10.24 3.27
C LYS A 83 6.24 -9.46 2.90
N ILE A 84 6.09 -8.99 1.66
CA ILE A 84 4.88 -8.29 1.18
C ILE A 84 3.67 -9.21 1.24
N MET A 85 3.81 -10.43 0.73
CA MET A 85 2.74 -11.43 0.76
C MET A 85 2.34 -11.82 2.19
N ASN A 86 3.24 -11.63 3.16
CA ASN A 86 3.05 -11.90 4.59
C ASN A 86 2.18 -13.14 4.88
N SER A 87 2.53 -14.27 4.25
CA SER A 87 1.72 -15.50 4.26
C SER A 87 1.49 -16.08 5.66
N LYS A 88 2.26 -15.63 6.66
CA LYS A 88 2.02 -15.96 8.08
C LYS A 88 0.71 -15.35 8.57
N ILE A 89 0.46 -14.07 8.29
CA ILE A 89 -0.81 -13.41 8.60
C ILE A 89 -1.95 -14.11 7.87
N ALA A 90 -1.75 -14.49 6.61
CA ALA A 90 -2.77 -15.21 5.84
C ALA A 90 -3.24 -16.50 6.53
N ASN A 91 -2.35 -17.18 7.27
CA ASN A 91 -2.72 -18.39 8.03
C ASN A 91 -3.59 -18.06 9.25
N LEU A 92 -3.42 -16.89 9.85
CA LEU A 92 -4.20 -16.40 10.99
C LEU A 92 -5.56 -15.85 10.56
N CYS A 93 -5.70 -15.45 9.29
CA CYS A 93 -6.96 -14.95 8.78
C CYS A 93 -8.05 -16.05 8.80
N LYS A 94 -9.27 -15.67 9.21
CA LYS A 94 -10.47 -16.51 9.12
C LYS A 94 -11.26 -16.13 7.87
N LEU A 95 -11.91 -17.10 7.24
CA LEU A 95 -12.66 -16.88 6.01
C LEU A 95 -14.11 -17.27 6.25
N GLU A 96 -15.03 -16.38 5.88
CA GLU A 96 -16.47 -16.60 5.82
C GLU A 96 -16.93 -16.42 4.37
N PHE A 97 -17.84 -17.30 3.93
CA PHE A 97 -18.31 -17.33 2.55
C PHE A 97 -19.64 -16.56 2.45
N ASN A 98 -19.70 -15.54 1.58
CA ASN A 98 -20.90 -14.70 1.42
C ASN A 98 -21.57 -14.81 0.02
N GLY A 99 -21.33 -15.92 -0.70
CA GLY A 99 -21.96 -16.16 -2.01
C GLY A 99 -21.18 -15.65 -3.23
N ASP A 100 -20.99 -16.57 -4.19
CA ASP A 100 -20.46 -16.52 -5.56
C ASP A 100 -19.18 -15.74 -5.94
N LEU A 101 -19.00 -14.46 -5.57
CA LEU A 101 -17.91 -13.63 -6.13
C LEU A 101 -16.98 -12.97 -5.10
N GLY A 102 -17.33 -13.01 -3.81
CA GLY A 102 -16.59 -12.35 -2.74
C GLY A 102 -16.30 -13.24 -1.54
N PHE A 103 -15.17 -13.01 -0.89
CA PHE A 103 -14.81 -13.62 0.38
C PHE A 103 -14.78 -12.56 1.47
N GLU A 104 -15.37 -12.85 2.61
CA GLU A 104 -15.16 -12.08 3.82
C GLU A 104 -14.03 -12.73 4.61
N VAL A 105 -12.96 -11.97 4.82
CA VAL A 105 -11.74 -12.44 5.48
C VAL A 105 -11.46 -11.57 6.69
N TYR A 106 -11.34 -12.21 7.85
CA TYR A 106 -11.10 -11.54 9.12
C TYR A 106 -9.63 -11.67 9.52
N GLU A 107 -8.99 -10.54 9.82
CA GLU A 107 -7.66 -10.45 10.44
C GLU A 107 -7.81 -9.91 11.86
N GLY A 108 -7.91 -10.80 12.85
CA GLY A 108 -8.27 -10.39 14.20
C GLY A 108 -9.73 -9.90 14.25
N GLU A 109 -9.93 -8.63 14.60
CA GLU A 109 -11.24 -7.96 14.63
C GLU A 109 -11.57 -7.26 13.29
N ASP A 110 -10.57 -7.05 12.43
CA ASP A 110 -10.75 -6.36 11.16
C ASP A 110 -11.36 -7.29 10.11
N ARG A 111 -12.34 -6.78 9.37
CA ARG A 111 -13.03 -7.49 8.29
C ARG A 111 -12.65 -6.91 6.93
N HIS A 112 -12.24 -7.79 6.02
CA HIS A 112 -11.87 -7.45 4.65
C HIS A 112 -12.72 -8.19 3.62
N ILE A 113 -13.08 -7.49 2.54
CA ILE A 113 -13.79 -8.07 1.40
C ILE A 113 -12.78 -8.31 0.30
N VAL A 114 -12.67 -9.55 -0.17
CA VAL A 114 -11.74 -9.97 -1.21
C VAL A 114 -12.52 -10.44 -2.43
N ASN A 115 -12.20 -9.89 -3.59
CA ASN A 115 -12.64 -10.37 -4.89
C ASN A 115 -11.42 -10.91 -5.65
N ILE A 116 -11.35 -12.22 -5.84
CA ILE A 116 -10.21 -12.88 -6.50
C ILE A 116 -10.23 -12.71 -8.02
N VAL A 117 -11.41 -12.52 -8.63
CA VAL A 117 -11.55 -12.35 -10.08
C VAL A 117 -11.07 -10.96 -10.48
N GLU A 118 -11.49 -9.94 -9.73
CA GLU A 118 -11.04 -8.56 -9.95
C GLU A 118 -9.66 -8.26 -9.34
N LYS A 119 -9.08 -9.21 -8.60
CA LYS A 119 -7.81 -9.03 -7.84
C LYS A 119 -7.85 -7.83 -6.90
N LYS A 120 -8.96 -7.70 -6.14
CA LYS A 120 -9.18 -6.59 -5.21
C LYS A 120 -9.35 -7.10 -3.78
N CYS A 121 -8.85 -6.31 -2.83
CA CYS A 121 -9.15 -6.45 -1.41
C CYS A 121 -9.51 -5.08 -0.83
N SER A 122 -10.43 -5.01 0.14
CA SER A 122 -10.74 -3.77 0.84
C SER A 122 -9.53 -3.16 1.59
N CYS A 123 -8.48 -3.95 1.86
CA CYS A 123 -7.22 -3.42 2.40
C CYS A 123 -6.36 -2.66 1.35
N MET A 124 -6.76 -2.65 0.08
CA MET A 124 -6.10 -1.97 -1.05
C MET A 124 -4.70 -2.46 -1.43
N SER A 125 -4.06 -3.29 -0.60
CA SER A 125 -2.69 -3.77 -0.84
C SER A 125 -2.54 -4.52 -2.16
N TRP A 126 -3.51 -5.34 -2.55
CA TRP A 126 -3.42 -6.10 -3.81
C TRP A 126 -3.54 -5.17 -5.02
N GLN A 127 -4.42 -4.18 -4.97
CA GLN A 127 -4.59 -3.19 -6.04
C GLN A 127 -3.37 -2.28 -6.20
N LEU A 128 -2.71 -1.94 -5.09
CA LEU A 128 -1.55 -1.05 -5.10
C LEU A 128 -0.28 -1.75 -5.55
N THR A 129 -0.07 -2.97 -5.09
CA THR A 129 1.19 -3.70 -5.32
C THR A 129 1.11 -4.69 -6.46
N SER A 130 -0.11 -5.05 -6.89
CA SER A 130 -0.34 -6.20 -7.77
C SER A 130 0.26 -7.53 -7.25
N ILE A 131 0.49 -7.60 -5.94
CA ILE A 131 0.92 -8.78 -5.20
C ILE A 131 -0.22 -9.13 -4.23
N PRO A 132 -0.68 -10.40 -4.17
CA PRO A 132 -1.74 -10.79 -3.24
C PRO A 132 -1.39 -10.45 -1.79
N CYS A 133 -2.30 -9.76 -1.12
CA CYS A 133 -2.20 -9.47 0.31
C CYS A 133 -2.52 -10.71 1.17
N PRO A 134 -2.33 -10.68 2.49
CA PRO A 134 -2.65 -11.82 3.36
C PRO A 134 -4.10 -12.31 3.23
N HIS A 135 -5.05 -11.38 3.09
CA HIS A 135 -6.47 -11.72 2.91
C HIS A 135 -6.73 -12.41 1.58
N ALA A 136 -6.14 -11.88 0.51
CA ALA A 136 -6.18 -12.47 -0.82
C ALA A 136 -5.58 -13.87 -0.84
N ILE A 137 -4.45 -14.07 -0.17
CA ILE A 137 -3.79 -15.37 -0.06
C ILE A 137 -4.69 -16.38 0.65
N LYS A 138 -5.40 -15.98 1.71
CA LYS A 138 -6.36 -16.85 2.39
C LYS A 138 -7.49 -17.28 1.45
N ALA A 139 -8.06 -16.34 0.70
CA ALA A 139 -9.11 -16.61 -0.28
C ALA A 139 -8.64 -17.49 -1.45
N LEU A 140 -7.45 -17.22 -2.01
CA LEU A 140 -6.86 -17.99 -3.11
C LEU A 140 -6.58 -19.43 -2.69
N ARG A 141 -5.98 -19.63 -1.52
CA ARG A 141 -5.73 -20.97 -0.96
C ARG A 141 -7.01 -21.75 -0.73
N TYR A 142 -8.09 -21.10 -0.29
CA TYR A 142 -9.39 -21.74 -0.14
C TYR A 142 -9.94 -22.25 -1.48
N LYS A 143 -9.67 -21.55 -2.59
CA LYS A 143 -10.00 -21.99 -3.95
C LYS A 143 -8.97 -22.92 -4.58
N ASN A 144 -7.96 -23.38 -3.82
CA ASN A 144 -6.84 -24.17 -4.32
C ASN A 144 -6.05 -23.50 -5.46
N ILE A 145 -5.99 -22.16 -5.46
CA ILE A 145 -5.18 -21.38 -6.38
C ILE A 145 -3.87 -21.02 -5.66
N GLU A 146 -2.72 -21.29 -6.30
CA GLU A 146 -1.42 -20.90 -5.77
C GLU A 146 -1.26 -19.37 -5.85
N PRO A 147 -1.09 -18.66 -4.73
CA PRO A 147 -1.04 -17.21 -4.75
C PRO A 147 0.12 -16.61 -5.55
N ARG A 148 1.19 -17.37 -5.79
CA ARG A 148 2.32 -16.92 -6.62
C ARG A 148 1.92 -16.73 -8.08
N ASP A 149 0.99 -17.53 -8.58
CA ASP A 149 0.53 -17.47 -9.97
C ASP A 149 -0.34 -16.24 -10.21
N GLU A 150 -0.85 -15.64 -9.14
CA GLU A 150 -1.69 -14.44 -9.20
C GLU A 150 -0.91 -13.12 -9.09
N ILE A 151 0.41 -13.18 -8.92
CA ILE A 151 1.31 -12.02 -8.93
C ILE A 151 1.41 -11.45 -10.35
N SER A 152 1.44 -10.13 -10.47
CA SER A 152 1.59 -9.47 -11.77
C SER A 152 2.88 -9.85 -12.49
N TRP A 153 2.77 -9.99 -13.82
CA TRP A 153 3.89 -10.28 -14.71
C TRP A 153 5.03 -9.25 -14.64
N TRP A 154 4.77 -8.05 -14.11
CA TRP A 154 5.79 -7.04 -13.83
C TRP A 154 6.89 -7.53 -12.89
N TYR A 155 6.60 -8.54 -12.06
CA TYR A 155 7.54 -9.12 -11.10
C TYR A 155 8.26 -10.38 -11.61
N THR A 156 8.14 -10.70 -12.89
CA THR A 156 8.83 -11.85 -13.50
C THR A 156 10.30 -11.57 -13.75
N LYS A 157 11.11 -12.62 -13.77
CA LYS A 157 12.54 -12.54 -14.09
C LYS A 157 12.75 -11.95 -15.49
N GLU A 158 11.90 -12.33 -16.43
CA GLU A 158 11.91 -11.85 -17.80
C GLU A 158 11.76 -10.33 -17.83
N THR A 159 10.76 -9.79 -17.11
CA THR A 159 10.57 -8.33 -17.02
C THR A 159 11.71 -7.63 -16.31
N TYR A 160 12.24 -8.21 -15.23
CA TYR A 160 13.40 -7.68 -14.54
C TYR A 160 14.65 -7.60 -15.43
N LEU A 161 14.83 -8.55 -16.36
CA LEU A 161 15.96 -8.58 -17.28
C LEU A 161 15.81 -7.64 -18.48
N LYS A 162 14.59 -7.24 -18.86
CA LYS A 162 14.35 -6.35 -20.02
C LYS A 162 15.20 -5.06 -19.97
N PRO A 163 15.30 -4.33 -18.85
CA PRO A 163 16.17 -3.15 -18.73
C PRO A 163 17.67 -3.45 -18.95
N TYR A 164 18.13 -4.65 -18.59
CA TYR A 164 19.53 -5.07 -18.72
C TYR A 164 19.85 -5.73 -20.08
N GLY A 165 18.84 -5.94 -20.94
CA GLY A 165 19.03 -6.53 -22.27
C GLY A 165 19.75 -5.60 -23.25
N ALA A 166 19.69 -4.28 -23.02
CA ALA A 166 20.47 -3.33 -23.78
C ALA A 166 21.89 -3.22 -23.20
N LYS A 167 22.91 -3.22 -24.07
CA LYS A 167 24.27 -2.85 -23.65
C LYS A 167 24.23 -1.42 -23.13
N LEU A 168 24.55 -1.23 -21.86
CA LEU A 168 24.89 0.08 -21.32
C LEU A 168 26.17 0.53 -22.04
N LEU A 169 26.04 1.52 -22.93
CA LEU A 169 27.19 2.13 -23.56
C LEU A 169 27.94 2.95 -22.50
N PRO A 170 29.28 2.88 -22.46
CA PRO A 170 30.04 3.71 -21.55
C PRO A 170 29.77 5.18 -21.86
N MET A 171 29.35 5.95 -20.86
CA MET A 171 29.32 7.40 -20.96
C MET A 171 30.74 7.92 -20.81
N ARG A 172 31.16 8.85 -21.68
CA ARG A 172 32.46 9.53 -21.49
C ARG A 172 32.41 10.25 -20.14
N GLY A 173 33.39 9.95 -19.28
CA GLY A 173 33.59 10.69 -18.05
C GLY A 173 34.00 12.14 -18.34
N GLU A 174 33.93 12.96 -17.29
CA GLU A 174 34.38 14.34 -17.32
C GLU A 174 35.87 14.41 -17.74
N GLN A 175 36.20 15.32 -18.66
CA GLN A 175 37.60 15.54 -19.04
C GLN A 175 38.24 16.40 -17.96
N PHE A 176 39.25 15.85 -17.28
CA PHE A 176 40.12 16.58 -16.36
C PHE A 176 41.28 17.23 -17.12
#